data_AF-A0A6C7MDV0-F1
#
_entry.id   AF-A0A6C7MDV0-F1
#
_cell.length_a   1.000
_cell.length_b   1.000
_cell.length_c   1.000
_cell.angle_alpha   90.00
_cell.angle_beta   90.00
_cell.angle_gamma   90.00
#
_symmetry.space_group_name_H-M   'P 1'
#
loop_
_entity.id
_entity.type
_entity.pdbx_description
1 polymer ?
#
loop_
_entity_poly.entity_id
_entity_poly.type
_entity_poly.pdbx_seq_one_letter_code
_entity_poly.pdbx_strand_id
1 'polypeptide(L)'
;KGAIAPWTKAEKAYYKSLKTKKERYKYLVIRSGIRSVVIDIPYEAIGAVDEKGNVDPKYEKLYRIVDDNKHNLRSSLFHNEWGMAAGILGDYKYLANDMFQNGFNARFIQATILYIQLSGGSSILDKPHLLGAVYGYADIAVGSGLVGVHKNPLREQEIKTLAKTLKPDEFGMLPFIDEIMGVDWVIDYNKYRIARDEFGSMYKALRSDIVEGKIKDPRDIDSTYESRREFDRHRGGYYNGMVNGYGTDTPNDWSEERAQLFNDTLILHA
;
A
#
# COMPACT_ATOMS: atom_id res chain seq x y z
N LYS A 1 12.12 6.48 -18.02
CA LYS A 1 11.30 6.97 -16.89
C LYS A 1 9.85 6.58 -17.18
N GLY A 2 9.25 5.67 -16.41
CA GLY A 2 7.81 5.41 -16.49
C GLY A 2 7.10 6.60 -15.84
N ALA A 3 6.17 7.23 -16.54
CA ALA A 3 5.32 8.27 -15.96
C ALA A 3 4.02 7.59 -15.48
N ILE A 4 3.53 7.95 -14.28
CA ILE A 4 2.09 7.85 -14.01
C ILE A 4 1.39 8.58 -15.16
N ALA A 5 0.23 8.09 -15.60
CA ALA A 5 -0.63 8.90 -16.48
C ALA A 5 -0.90 10.23 -15.75
N PRO A 6 -0.26 11.34 -16.17
CA PRO A 6 -0.31 12.57 -15.40
C PRO A 6 -1.77 13.00 -15.32
N TRP A 7 -2.14 13.66 -14.22
CA TRP A 7 -3.48 14.21 -14.12
C TRP A 7 -3.71 15.16 -15.31
N THR A 8 -4.63 14.79 -16.17
CA THR A 8 -5.01 15.61 -17.32
C THR A 8 -5.63 16.92 -16.85
N LYS A 9 -5.59 17.94 -17.70
CA LYS A 9 -6.26 19.22 -17.39
C LYS A 9 -7.75 19.02 -17.07
N ALA A 10 -8.41 18.09 -17.77
CA ALA A 10 -9.81 17.74 -17.54
C ALA A 10 -10.04 17.08 -16.18
N GLU A 11 -9.21 16.11 -15.79
CA GLU A 11 -9.30 15.47 -14.46
C GLU A 11 -9.06 16.47 -13.33
N LYS A 12 -8.08 17.37 -13.46
CA LYS A 12 -7.84 18.43 -12.46
C LYS A 12 -9.02 19.38 -12.36
N ALA A 13 -9.60 19.79 -13.50
CA ALA A 13 -10.76 20.67 -13.53
C ALA A 13 -11.99 19.99 -12.90
N TYR A 14 -12.25 18.72 -13.25
CA TYR A 14 -13.33 17.94 -12.67
C TYR A 14 -13.17 17.79 -11.16
N TYR A 15 -11.99 17.34 -10.69
CA TYR A 15 -11.73 17.20 -9.25
C TYR A 15 -11.95 18.52 -8.48
N LYS A 16 -11.44 19.63 -9.01
CA LYS A 16 -11.64 20.96 -8.41
C LYS A 16 -13.10 21.43 -8.43
N SER A 17 -13.92 20.90 -9.33
CA SER A 17 -15.35 21.22 -9.39
C SER A 17 -16.18 20.58 -8.28
N LEU A 18 -15.68 19.47 -7.69
CA LEU A 18 -16.32 18.73 -6.59
C LEU A 18 -16.45 19.61 -5.34
N LYS A 19 -17.65 19.62 -4.74
CA LYS A 19 -18.07 20.59 -3.72
C LYS A 19 -17.94 20.07 -2.30
N THR A 20 -17.84 18.75 -2.14
CA THR A 20 -17.77 18.11 -0.83
C THR A 20 -16.51 17.26 -0.69
N LYS A 21 -16.06 17.08 0.57
CA LYS A 21 -14.97 16.16 0.89
C LYS A 21 -15.31 14.72 0.48
N LYS A 22 -16.57 14.29 0.65
CA LYS A 22 -17.05 12.95 0.25
C LYS A 22 -16.94 12.72 -1.26
N GLU A 23 -17.34 13.69 -2.08
CA GLU A 23 -17.18 13.59 -3.55
C GLU A 23 -15.70 13.46 -3.94
N ARG A 24 -14.84 14.30 -3.34
CA ARG A 24 -13.38 14.26 -3.57
C ARG A 24 -12.76 12.94 -3.12
N TYR A 25 -13.17 12.44 -1.96
CA TYR A 25 -12.78 11.14 -1.42
C TYR A 25 -13.13 10.02 -2.41
N LYS A 26 -14.40 9.95 -2.84
CA LYS A 26 -14.89 8.97 -3.80
C LYS A 26 -14.08 9.01 -5.09
N TYR A 27 -13.80 10.20 -5.61
CA TYR A 27 -12.98 10.34 -6.80
C TYR A 27 -11.57 9.80 -6.63
N LEU A 28 -10.87 10.15 -5.53
CA LEU A 28 -9.50 9.69 -5.29
C LEU A 28 -9.44 8.17 -5.11
N VAL A 29 -10.39 7.57 -4.40
CA VAL A 29 -10.49 6.10 -4.28
C VAL A 29 -10.68 5.45 -5.66
N ILE A 30 -11.61 5.95 -6.47
CA ILE A 30 -11.85 5.42 -7.82
C ILE A 30 -10.61 5.55 -8.69
N ARG A 31 -9.99 6.74 -8.70
CA ARG A 31 -8.78 7.05 -9.46
C ARG A 31 -7.59 6.20 -9.04
N SER A 32 -7.45 5.92 -7.75
CA SER A 32 -6.36 5.08 -7.23
C SER A 32 -6.41 3.68 -7.84
N GLY A 33 -7.58 3.18 -8.24
CA GLY A 33 -7.76 1.83 -8.74
C GLY A 33 -7.85 0.76 -7.63
N ILE A 34 -7.77 1.15 -6.36
CA ILE A 34 -7.90 0.23 -5.22
C ILE A 34 -9.32 -0.34 -5.16
N ARG A 35 -9.42 -1.65 -4.90
CA ARG A 35 -10.66 -2.40 -4.72
C ARG A 35 -10.51 -3.39 -3.58
N SER A 36 -11.58 -3.60 -2.83
CA SER A 36 -11.66 -4.65 -1.83
C SER A 36 -11.68 -6.01 -2.52
N VAL A 37 -10.98 -6.98 -1.95
CA VAL A 37 -11.02 -8.40 -2.38
C VAL A 37 -11.87 -9.27 -1.46
N VAL A 38 -12.28 -8.73 -0.30
CA VAL A 38 -13.05 -9.46 0.71
C VAL A 38 -14.55 -9.19 0.62
N ILE A 39 -14.95 -8.10 -0.01
CA ILE A 39 -16.35 -7.71 -0.18
C ILE A 39 -16.51 -6.71 -1.33
N ASP A 40 -17.56 -6.87 -2.13
CA ASP A 40 -17.92 -5.91 -3.15
C ASP A 40 -18.47 -4.62 -2.53
N ILE A 41 -17.81 -3.50 -2.82
CA ILE A 41 -18.23 -2.17 -2.38
C ILE A 41 -18.78 -1.40 -3.58
N PRO A 42 -20.10 -1.11 -3.62
CA PRO A 42 -20.68 -0.28 -4.67
C PRO A 42 -20.04 1.10 -4.71
N TYR A 43 -19.91 1.71 -5.90
CA TYR A 43 -19.34 3.07 -6.02
C TYR A 43 -20.07 4.11 -5.18
N GLU A 44 -21.38 3.95 -4.98
CA GLU A 44 -22.19 4.85 -4.15
C GLU A 44 -21.95 4.69 -2.64
N ALA A 45 -21.30 3.60 -2.21
CA ALA A 45 -20.92 3.36 -0.82
C ALA A 45 -19.50 3.87 -0.49
N ILE A 46 -18.73 4.32 -1.49
CA ILE A 46 -17.40 4.89 -1.23
C ILE A 46 -17.55 6.20 -0.45
N GLY A 47 -16.87 6.30 0.69
CA GLY A 47 -17.06 7.41 1.64
C GLY A 47 -18.43 7.41 2.32
N ALA A 48 -19.06 6.24 2.52
CA ALA A 48 -20.26 6.08 3.32
C ALA A 48 -20.06 6.43 4.81
N VAL A 49 -18.82 6.35 5.31
CA VAL A 49 -18.42 6.79 6.65
C VAL A 49 -17.82 8.18 6.55
N ASP A 50 -18.39 9.13 7.31
CA ASP A 50 -17.84 10.49 7.39
C ASP A 50 -16.66 10.58 8.38
N GLU A 51 -16.04 11.75 8.46
CA GLU A 51 -14.87 11.98 9.33
C GLU A 51 -15.18 11.87 10.83
N LYS A 52 -16.46 11.97 11.20
CA LYS A 52 -16.94 11.80 12.58
C LYS A 52 -17.28 10.33 12.88
N GLY A 53 -17.17 9.44 11.90
CA GLY A 53 -17.56 8.05 12.00
C GLY A 53 -19.06 7.82 11.81
N ASN A 54 -19.83 8.81 11.33
CA ASN A 54 -21.23 8.58 11.03
C ASN A 54 -21.35 7.79 9.73
N VAL A 55 -22.20 6.78 9.74
CA VAL A 55 -22.45 5.89 8.62
C VAL A 55 -23.71 6.32 7.90
N ASP A 56 -23.65 6.39 6.57
CA ASP A 56 -24.84 6.53 5.74
C ASP A 56 -25.80 5.35 6.01
N PRO A 57 -27.03 5.58 6.51
CA PRO A 57 -27.94 4.51 6.90
C PRO A 57 -28.23 3.50 5.78
N LYS A 58 -28.12 3.93 4.51
CA LYS A 58 -28.29 3.05 3.34
C LYS A 58 -27.24 1.93 3.30
N TYR A 59 -26.06 2.16 3.85
CA TYR A 59 -24.93 1.23 3.81
C TYR A 59 -24.56 0.67 5.20
N GLU A 60 -25.40 0.86 6.22
CA GLU A 60 -25.15 0.38 7.59
C GLU A 60 -24.76 -1.10 7.63
N LYS A 61 -25.50 -1.96 6.93
CA LYS A 61 -25.21 -3.40 6.88
C LYS A 61 -23.82 -3.70 6.29
N LEU A 62 -23.46 -3.01 5.20
CA LEU A 62 -22.15 -3.16 4.55
C LEU A 62 -21.03 -2.68 5.48
N TYR A 63 -21.23 -1.52 6.12
CA TYR A 63 -20.31 -0.98 7.11
C TYR A 63 -20.09 -1.97 8.26
N ARG A 64 -21.14 -2.52 8.86
CA ARG A 64 -21.01 -3.45 9.99
C ARG A 64 -20.19 -4.68 9.64
N ILE A 65 -20.44 -5.29 8.48
CA ILE A 65 -19.63 -6.43 8.01
C ILE A 65 -18.15 -6.07 7.95
N VAL A 66 -17.82 -4.89 7.44
CA VAL A 66 -16.43 -4.42 7.36
C VAL A 66 -15.86 -4.09 8.74
N ASP A 67 -16.61 -3.37 9.57
CA ASP A 67 -16.21 -2.92 10.90
C ASP A 67 -15.92 -4.09 11.85
N ASP A 68 -16.77 -5.13 11.80
CA ASP A 68 -16.61 -6.35 12.60
C ASP A 68 -15.36 -7.16 12.19
N ASN A 69 -14.85 -6.96 10.97
CA ASN A 69 -13.72 -7.72 10.42
C ASN A 69 -12.42 -6.93 10.27
N LYS A 70 -12.43 -5.59 10.30
CA LYS A 70 -11.21 -4.78 10.08
C LYS A 70 -10.11 -4.99 11.13
N HIS A 71 -10.46 -5.53 12.30
CA HIS A 71 -9.53 -5.88 13.37
C HIS A 71 -9.20 -7.37 13.41
N ASN A 72 -9.62 -8.15 12.42
CA ASN A 72 -9.41 -9.58 12.38
C ASN A 72 -7.91 -9.91 12.26
N LEU A 73 -7.39 -10.66 13.22
CA LEU A 73 -5.97 -11.05 13.32
C LEU A 73 -5.69 -12.46 12.76
N ARG A 74 -6.64 -13.08 12.04
CA ARG A 74 -6.46 -14.41 11.42
C ARG A 74 -5.19 -14.48 10.57
N SER A 75 -4.92 -13.43 9.79
CA SER A 75 -3.61 -13.20 9.19
C SER A 75 -3.42 -11.71 8.90
N SER A 76 -2.18 -11.30 8.68
CA SER A 76 -1.87 -9.93 8.25
C SER A 76 -2.53 -9.58 6.92
N LEU A 77 -2.71 -10.55 6.03
CA LEU A 77 -3.45 -10.36 4.77
C LEU A 77 -4.93 -10.04 5.04
N PHE A 78 -5.60 -10.80 5.91
CA PHE A 78 -6.98 -10.49 6.30
C PHE A 78 -7.11 -9.11 6.93
N HIS A 79 -6.21 -8.79 7.87
CA HIS A 79 -6.19 -7.49 8.51
C HIS A 79 -6.07 -6.36 7.48
N ASN A 80 -5.13 -6.49 6.54
CA ASN A 80 -4.90 -5.48 5.50
C ASN A 80 -6.07 -5.38 4.51
N GLU A 81 -6.68 -6.49 4.09
CA GLU A 81 -7.75 -6.45 3.08
C GLU A 81 -9.08 -5.96 3.66
N TRP A 82 -9.43 -6.34 4.90
CA TRP A 82 -10.55 -5.74 5.61
C TRP A 82 -10.29 -4.28 5.97
N GLY A 83 -9.05 -3.94 6.30
CA GLY A 83 -8.61 -2.55 6.46
C GLY A 83 -8.78 -1.74 5.18
N MET A 84 -8.44 -2.31 4.03
CA MET A 84 -8.65 -1.70 2.72
C MET A 84 -10.13 -1.43 2.45
N ALA A 85 -11.01 -2.39 2.79
CA ALA A 85 -12.45 -2.22 2.70
C ALA A 85 -12.96 -1.08 3.60
N ALA A 86 -12.47 -0.99 4.84
CA ALA A 86 -12.80 0.10 5.77
C ALA A 86 -12.33 1.47 5.23
N GLY A 87 -11.12 1.49 4.67
CA GLY A 87 -10.56 2.62 3.92
C GLY A 87 -11.50 3.06 2.80
N ILE A 88 -11.86 2.19 1.87
CA ILE A 88 -12.77 2.52 0.77
C ILE A 88 -14.11 3.10 1.27
N LEU A 89 -14.66 2.57 2.36
CA LEU A 89 -15.91 3.06 2.95
C LEU A 89 -15.78 4.44 3.61
N GLY A 90 -14.57 4.94 3.91
CA GLY A 90 -14.36 6.29 4.44
C GLY A 90 -13.32 6.37 5.56
N ASP A 91 -13.02 5.26 6.22
CA ASP A 91 -12.05 5.21 7.33
C ASP A 91 -10.62 5.06 6.79
N TYR A 92 -10.13 6.13 6.14
CA TYR A 92 -8.86 6.15 5.41
C TYR A 92 -7.66 5.68 6.25
N LYS A 93 -7.76 5.76 7.59
CA LYS A 93 -6.72 5.31 8.52
C LYS A 93 -6.38 3.84 8.31
N TYR A 94 -7.30 3.03 7.78
CA TYR A 94 -7.09 1.60 7.57
C TYR A 94 -6.49 1.21 6.21
N LEU A 95 -6.24 2.16 5.31
CA LEU A 95 -5.73 1.86 3.95
C LEU A 95 -4.31 1.23 3.95
N ALA A 96 -3.45 1.56 4.91
CA ALA A 96 -2.04 1.18 4.89
C ALA A 96 -1.51 0.80 6.29
N ASN A 97 -2.21 -0.11 6.98
CA ASN A 97 -1.99 -0.35 8.41
C ASN A 97 -0.81 -1.27 8.78
N ASP A 98 -0.40 -2.23 7.95
CA ASP A 98 0.69 -3.16 8.31
C ASP A 98 1.80 -3.22 7.26
N MET A 99 2.70 -2.23 7.26
CA MET A 99 3.80 -2.18 6.30
C MET A 99 4.85 -3.31 6.46
N PHE A 100 4.82 -4.06 7.57
CA PHE A 100 5.84 -5.07 7.90
C PHE A 100 5.46 -6.48 7.44
N GLN A 101 4.19 -6.73 7.13
CA GLN A 101 3.71 -8.04 6.69
C GLN A 101 3.00 -8.01 5.32
N ASN A 102 3.37 -7.08 4.45
CA ASN A 102 2.81 -6.97 3.11
C ASN A 102 3.79 -7.42 2.04
N GLY A 103 3.40 -8.45 1.29
CA GLY A 103 4.08 -8.91 0.09
C GLY A 103 3.64 -8.21 -1.19
N PHE A 104 2.41 -7.69 -1.21
CA PHE A 104 1.85 -6.93 -2.32
C PHE A 104 2.35 -5.48 -2.30
N ASN A 105 3.66 -5.33 -2.43
CA ASN A 105 4.38 -4.07 -2.30
C ASN A 105 3.77 -2.93 -3.14
N ALA A 106 3.39 -3.20 -4.38
CA ALA A 106 2.82 -2.18 -5.26
C ALA A 106 1.45 -1.70 -4.79
N ARG A 107 0.60 -2.63 -4.33
CA ARG A 107 -0.73 -2.33 -3.76
C ARG A 107 -0.59 -1.55 -2.45
N PHE A 108 0.37 -1.92 -1.60
CA PHE A 108 0.64 -1.21 -0.36
C PHE A 108 1.08 0.25 -0.61
N ILE A 109 2.01 0.46 -1.56
CA ILE A 109 2.44 1.82 -1.93
C ILE A 109 1.27 2.63 -2.50
N GLN A 110 0.45 2.04 -3.36
CA GLN A 110 -0.76 2.69 -3.88
C GLN A 110 -1.71 3.11 -2.76
N ALA A 111 -1.93 2.25 -1.76
CA ALA A 111 -2.79 2.55 -0.62
C ALA A 111 -2.19 3.60 0.31
N THR A 112 -0.86 3.62 0.46
CA THR A 112 -0.13 4.65 1.21
C THR A 112 -0.26 6.01 0.56
N ILE A 113 -0.13 6.09 -0.78
CA ILE A 113 -0.32 7.34 -1.52
C ILE A 113 -1.77 7.82 -1.39
N LEU A 114 -2.76 6.92 -1.51
CA LEU A 114 -4.16 7.26 -1.29
C LEU A 114 -4.40 7.76 0.14
N TYR A 115 -3.83 7.10 1.15
CA TYR A 115 -3.87 7.55 2.54
C TYR A 115 -3.34 9.00 2.67
N ILE A 116 -2.18 9.30 2.11
CA ILE A 116 -1.58 10.66 2.12
C ILE A 116 -2.51 11.67 1.42
N GLN A 117 -3.10 11.30 0.28
CA GLN A 117 -4.05 12.17 -0.44
C GLN A 117 -5.26 12.51 0.43
N LEU A 118 -5.84 11.50 1.10
CA LEU A 118 -7.07 11.64 1.87
C LEU A 118 -6.86 12.29 3.25
N SER A 119 -5.71 12.03 3.89
CA SER A 119 -5.37 12.59 5.20
C SER A 119 -4.77 14.00 5.13
N GLY A 120 -4.53 14.52 3.92
CA GLY A 120 -3.79 15.76 3.74
C GLY A 120 -2.32 15.63 4.14
N GLY A 121 -1.78 14.41 4.15
CA GLY A 121 -0.42 14.13 4.62
C GLY A 121 -0.27 14.09 6.14
N SER A 122 -1.37 14.16 6.90
CA SER A 122 -1.37 14.02 8.36
C SER A 122 -1.22 12.56 8.79
N SER A 123 -0.53 12.34 9.91
CA SER A 123 -0.39 11.05 10.60
C SER A 123 -0.02 11.23 12.08
N ILE A 124 0.25 10.14 12.79
CA ILE A 124 0.81 10.16 14.15
C ILE A 124 2.21 10.81 14.24
N LEU A 125 2.92 10.96 13.12
CA LEU A 125 4.25 11.56 13.05
C LEU A 125 4.23 13.09 12.89
N ASP A 126 3.04 13.71 12.90
CA ASP A 126 2.89 15.14 12.71
C ASP A 126 3.66 15.95 13.77
N LYS A 127 4.28 17.04 13.31
CA LYS A 127 4.94 18.05 14.16
C LYS A 127 4.58 19.44 13.64
N PRO A 128 4.79 20.52 14.42
CA PRO A 128 4.65 21.87 13.88
C PRO A 128 5.43 22.02 12.57
N HIS A 129 4.71 22.41 11.50
CA HIS A 129 5.25 22.55 10.15
C HIS A 129 5.80 21.27 9.51
N LEU A 130 5.24 20.10 9.85
CA LEU A 130 5.61 18.81 9.26
C LEU A 130 4.39 17.92 9.03
N LEU A 131 4.13 17.57 7.77
CA LEU A 131 3.15 16.55 7.38
C LEU A 131 3.74 15.16 7.59
N GLY A 132 3.31 14.49 8.65
CA GLY A 132 3.91 13.26 9.14
C GLY A 132 3.78 12.07 8.19
N ALA A 133 2.69 11.96 7.43
CA ALA A 133 2.53 10.84 6.48
C ALA A 133 3.47 10.97 5.29
N VAL A 134 3.64 12.20 4.78
CA VAL A 134 4.60 12.50 3.69
C VAL A 134 6.03 12.27 4.18
N TYR A 135 6.34 12.70 5.41
CA TYR A 135 7.62 12.45 6.05
C TYR A 135 7.87 10.94 6.25
N GLY A 136 6.88 10.20 6.76
CA GLY A 136 6.96 8.76 6.99
C GLY A 136 7.18 7.98 5.69
N TYR A 137 6.55 8.38 4.59
CA TYR A 137 6.82 7.81 3.28
C TYR A 137 8.28 8.01 2.87
N ALA A 138 8.81 9.22 3.05
CA ALA A 138 10.20 9.52 2.73
C ALA A 138 11.16 8.69 3.58
N ASP A 139 10.99 8.67 4.90
CA ASP A 139 11.90 8.04 5.84
C ASP A 139 11.86 6.51 5.76
N ILE A 140 10.65 5.95 5.70
CA ILE A 140 10.44 4.51 5.85
C ILE A 140 10.41 3.80 4.50
N ALA A 141 9.64 4.29 3.52
CA ALA A 141 9.58 3.62 2.21
C ALA A 141 10.85 3.90 1.40
N VAL A 142 11.17 5.19 1.17
CA VAL A 142 12.29 5.59 0.30
C VAL A 142 13.64 5.50 1.02
N GLY A 143 13.78 6.05 2.22
CA GLY A 143 15.05 6.12 2.95
C GLY A 143 15.53 4.75 3.43
N SER A 144 14.60 3.88 3.80
CA SER A 144 14.92 2.51 4.23
C SER A 144 14.78 1.47 3.12
N GLY A 145 14.24 1.82 1.94
CA GLY A 145 13.98 0.88 0.85
C GLY A 145 13.01 -0.24 1.26
N LEU A 146 12.00 0.06 2.07
CA LEU A 146 10.98 -0.93 2.47
C LEU A 146 9.91 -1.08 1.39
N VAL A 147 9.09 -2.13 1.51
CA VAL A 147 7.94 -2.41 0.63
C VAL A 147 8.24 -2.26 -0.85
N GLY A 148 9.34 -2.88 -1.31
CA GLY A 148 9.72 -2.89 -2.72
C GLY A 148 10.34 -1.60 -3.24
N VAL A 149 10.40 -0.50 -2.48
CA VAL A 149 10.90 0.81 -2.96
C VAL A 149 12.44 0.83 -3.03
N HIS A 150 12.98 1.58 -3.99
CA HIS A 150 14.43 1.76 -4.14
C HIS A 150 14.96 2.72 -3.07
N LYS A 151 16.01 2.30 -2.37
CA LYS A 151 16.67 3.18 -1.40
C LYS A 151 17.35 4.32 -2.14
N ASN A 152 16.90 5.56 -1.89
CA ASN A 152 17.42 6.73 -2.58
C ASN A 152 17.53 7.94 -1.63
N PRO A 153 18.75 8.24 -1.12
CA PRO A 153 18.96 9.33 -0.16
C PRO A 153 18.62 10.73 -0.70
N LEU A 154 18.84 10.98 -1.99
CA LEU A 154 18.51 12.27 -2.59
C LEU A 154 16.99 12.45 -2.63
N ARG A 155 16.28 11.44 -3.12
CA ARG A 155 14.81 11.45 -3.19
C ARG A 155 14.15 11.53 -1.82
N GLU A 156 14.72 10.83 -0.83
CA GLU A 156 14.30 10.95 0.57
C GLU A 156 14.38 12.41 1.05
N GLN A 157 15.47 13.12 0.79
CA GLN A 157 15.64 14.53 1.19
C GLN A 157 14.64 15.46 0.48
N GLU A 158 14.40 15.23 -0.82
CA GLU A 158 13.39 15.97 -1.59
C GLU A 158 12.00 15.83 -0.96
N ILE A 159 11.56 14.60 -0.66
CA ILE A 159 10.24 14.34 -0.08
C ILE A 159 10.16 14.86 1.37
N LYS A 160 11.24 14.75 2.17
CA LYS A 160 11.30 15.36 3.52
C LYS A 160 11.17 16.89 3.47
N THR A 161 11.64 17.52 2.40
CA THR A 161 11.46 18.97 2.19
C THR A 161 10.03 19.30 1.80
N LEU A 162 9.42 18.50 0.91
CA LEU A 162 8.00 18.61 0.58
C LEU A 162 7.11 18.48 1.81
N ALA A 163 7.39 17.52 2.70
CA ALA A 163 6.64 17.31 3.95
C ALA A 163 6.58 18.56 4.85
N LYS A 164 7.56 19.47 4.77
CA LYS A 164 7.61 20.71 5.56
C LYS A 164 6.95 21.90 4.88
N THR A 165 6.77 21.84 3.56
CA THR A 165 6.36 22.98 2.73
C THR A 165 4.96 22.85 2.15
N LEU A 166 4.49 21.62 1.97
CA LEU A 166 3.16 21.32 1.47
C LEU A 166 2.07 21.77 2.44
N LYS A 167 0.93 22.16 1.86
CA LYS A 167 -0.27 22.51 2.60
C LYS A 167 -1.46 21.75 2.02
N PRO A 168 -2.31 21.12 2.86
CA PRO A 168 -3.56 20.56 2.40
C PRO A 168 -4.46 21.61 1.73
N ASP A 169 -5.37 21.16 0.87
CA ASP A 169 -6.39 22.01 0.27
C ASP A 169 -7.48 22.41 1.30
N GLU A 170 -8.49 23.15 0.84
CA GLU A 170 -9.62 23.62 1.67
C GLU A 170 -10.41 22.49 2.35
N PHE A 171 -10.31 21.25 1.86
CA PHE A 171 -10.92 20.06 2.45
C PHE A 171 -9.95 19.27 3.32
N GLY A 172 -8.72 19.76 3.52
CA GLY A 172 -7.69 19.06 4.27
C GLY A 172 -7.11 17.86 3.50
N MET A 173 -7.08 17.90 2.16
CA MET A 173 -6.58 16.82 1.30
C MET A 173 -5.34 17.23 0.50
N LEU A 174 -4.56 16.26 0.03
CA LEU A 174 -3.41 16.44 -0.88
C LEU A 174 -3.61 15.67 -2.19
N PRO A 175 -4.60 16.01 -3.03
CA PRO A 175 -5.01 15.20 -4.17
C PRO A 175 -3.91 14.91 -5.20
N PHE A 176 -3.01 15.85 -5.44
CA PHE A 176 -1.99 15.76 -6.50
C PHE A 176 -0.62 15.33 -5.97
N ILE A 177 -0.55 14.76 -4.76
CA ILE A 177 0.73 14.40 -4.13
C ILE A 177 1.51 13.35 -4.93
N ASP A 178 0.79 12.46 -5.63
CA ASP A 178 1.33 11.46 -6.57
C ASP A 178 2.07 12.11 -7.75
N GLU A 179 1.57 13.24 -8.25
CA GLU A 179 2.25 14.03 -9.28
C GLU A 179 3.41 14.86 -8.69
N ILE A 180 3.22 15.45 -7.50
CA ILE A 180 4.20 16.34 -6.85
C ILE A 180 5.44 15.57 -6.38
N MET A 181 5.26 14.44 -5.71
CA MET A 181 6.36 13.57 -5.27
C MET A 181 6.94 12.73 -6.42
N GLY A 182 6.15 12.51 -7.47
CA GLY A 182 6.48 11.59 -8.56
C GLY A 182 6.39 10.13 -8.13
N VAL A 183 6.85 9.24 -9.01
CA VAL A 183 6.73 7.79 -8.84
C VAL A 183 8.00 7.11 -8.38
N ASP A 184 7.83 6.11 -7.53
CA ASP A 184 8.87 5.17 -7.15
C ASP A 184 8.67 3.83 -7.87
N TRP A 185 9.78 3.23 -8.32
CA TRP A 185 9.77 1.89 -8.88
C TRP A 185 9.72 0.87 -7.76
N VAL A 186 8.62 0.13 -7.69
CA VAL A 186 8.38 -0.87 -6.66
C VAL A 186 8.69 -2.26 -7.23
N ILE A 187 9.58 -3.00 -6.57
CA ILE A 187 9.76 -4.43 -6.81
C ILE A 187 8.64 -5.16 -6.09
N ASP A 188 7.81 -5.85 -6.86
CA ASP A 188 6.75 -6.72 -6.37
C ASP A 188 6.90 -8.10 -7.04
N TYR A 189 6.97 -9.14 -6.22
CA TYR A 189 7.14 -10.52 -6.70
C TYR A 189 5.82 -11.26 -6.86
N ASN A 190 4.73 -10.69 -6.36
CA ASN A 190 3.40 -11.20 -6.61
C ASN A 190 2.98 -10.81 -8.03
N LYS A 191 2.42 -11.77 -8.75
CA LYS A 191 1.95 -11.59 -10.13
C LYS A 191 0.44 -11.72 -10.17
N TYR A 192 -0.18 -11.21 -11.22
CA TYR A 192 -1.60 -11.38 -11.46
C TYR A 192 -1.99 -12.88 -11.32
N ARG A 193 -2.96 -13.16 -10.43
CA ARG A 193 -3.45 -14.50 -10.06
C ARG A 193 -2.47 -15.44 -9.36
N ILE A 194 -1.29 -14.97 -8.94
CA ILE A 194 -0.32 -15.81 -8.22
C ILE A 194 0.35 -14.99 -7.11
N ALA A 195 -0.02 -15.29 -5.87
CA ALA A 195 0.70 -14.82 -4.68
C ALA A 195 1.94 -15.69 -4.48
N ARG A 196 3.13 -15.13 -4.76
CA ARG A 196 4.43 -15.83 -4.68
C ARG A 196 5.23 -15.43 -3.45
N ASP A 197 5.05 -14.20 -2.99
CA ASP A 197 5.79 -13.61 -1.88
C ASP A 197 4.83 -12.76 -1.04
N GLU A 198 3.70 -13.32 -0.63
CA GLU A 198 2.61 -12.56 0.00
C GLU A 198 2.95 -11.99 1.38
N PHE A 199 3.91 -12.60 2.05
CA PHE A 199 4.44 -12.17 3.36
C PHE A 199 5.69 -11.29 3.18
N GLY A 200 6.12 -11.05 1.93
CA GLY A 200 7.28 -10.24 1.56
C GLY A 200 8.62 -10.84 1.98
N SER A 201 8.67 -12.13 2.33
CA SER A 201 9.86 -12.82 2.82
C SER A 201 11.00 -12.83 1.79
N MET A 202 10.69 -13.08 0.51
CA MET A 202 11.70 -13.04 -0.55
C MET A 202 12.27 -11.63 -0.72
N TYR A 203 11.39 -10.61 -0.75
CA TYR A 203 11.85 -9.22 -0.83
C TYR A 203 12.71 -8.83 0.38
N LYS A 204 12.30 -9.19 1.60
CA LYS A 204 13.05 -8.90 2.83
C LYS A 204 14.45 -9.50 2.80
N ALA A 205 14.59 -10.75 2.35
CA ALA A 205 15.88 -11.41 2.25
C ALA A 205 16.80 -10.71 1.23
N LEU A 206 16.28 -10.41 0.03
CA LEU A 206 17.02 -9.67 -1.00
C LEU A 206 17.42 -8.26 -0.53
N ARG A 207 16.52 -7.56 0.15
CA ARG A 207 16.81 -6.26 0.75
C ARG A 207 17.91 -6.37 1.80
N SER A 208 17.90 -7.41 2.64
CA SER A 208 18.95 -7.63 3.64
C SER A 208 20.30 -7.81 2.96
N ASP A 209 20.37 -8.65 1.93
CA ASP A 209 21.60 -8.86 1.16
C ASP A 209 22.11 -7.57 0.50
N ILE A 210 21.21 -6.71 0.00
CA ILE A 210 21.57 -5.37 -0.52
C ILE A 210 22.13 -4.47 0.59
N VAL A 211 21.43 -4.39 1.73
CA VAL A 211 21.83 -3.53 2.86
C VAL A 211 23.18 -3.96 3.46
N GLU A 212 23.44 -5.26 3.48
CA GLU A 212 24.70 -5.85 3.93
C GLU A 212 25.82 -5.78 2.87
N GLY A 213 25.52 -5.29 1.66
CA GLY A 213 26.49 -5.15 0.57
C GLY A 213 26.90 -6.46 -0.11
N LYS A 214 26.13 -7.54 0.09
CA LYS A 214 26.37 -8.85 -0.55
C LYS A 214 26.01 -8.85 -2.02
N ILE A 215 24.93 -8.15 -2.39
CA ILE A 215 24.49 -7.97 -3.77
C ILE A 215 24.14 -6.51 -4.04
N LYS A 216 24.11 -6.12 -5.31
CA LYS A 216 23.73 -4.76 -5.72
C LYS A 216 22.23 -4.65 -5.98
N ASP A 217 21.63 -3.50 -5.67
CA ASP A 217 20.24 -3.24 -6.09
C ASP A 217 20.24 -3.06 -7.61
N PRO A 218 19.41 -3.82 -8.36
CA PRO A 218 19.36 -3.71 -9.81
C PRO A 218 18.90 -2.31 -10.28
N ARG A 219 18.33 -1.47 -9.42
CA ARG A 219 17.89 -0.12 -9.77
C ARG A 219 18.96 0.95 -9.58
N ASP A 220 20.10 0.61 -8.96
CA ASP A 220 21.22 1.52 -8.84
C ASP A 220 21.73 1.96 -10.22
N ILE A 221 22.10 3.22 -10.33
CA ILE A 221 22.49 3.84 -11.62
C ILE A 221 23.72 3.17 -12.24
N ASP A 222 24.59 2.64 -11.39
CA ASP A 222 25.84 1.97 -11.73
C ASP A 222 25.72 0.42 -11.63
N SER A 223 24.50 -0.13 -11.65
CA SER A 223 24.26 -1.56 -11.79
C SER A 223 24.48 -2.04 -13.24
N THR A 224 25.43 -2.96 -13.43
CA THR A 224 25.82 -3.55 -14.72
C THR A 224 24.94 -4.74 -15.10
N TYR A 225 25.15 -5.32 -16.28
CA TYR A 225 24.50 -6.57 -16.67
C TYR A 225 24.83 -7.70 -15.69
N GLU A 226 26.09 -7.80 -15.26
CA GLU A 226 26.59 -8.83 -14.36
C GLU A 226 25.98 -8.71 -12.96
N SER A 227 25.92 -7.49 -12.39
CA SER A 227 25.32 -7.29 -11.07
C SER A 227 23.81 -7.56 -11.08
N ARG A 228 23.12 -7.24 -12.19
CA ARG A 228 21.69 -7.60 -12.37
C ARG A 228 21.50 -9.11 -12.47
N ARG A 229 22.39 -9.81 -13.19
CA ARG A 229 22.38 -11.27 -13.28
C ARG A 229 22.66 -11.94 -11.94
N GLU A 230 23.53 -11.37 -11.12
CA GLU A 230 23.79 -11.82 -9.74
C GLU A 230 22.56 -11.65 -8.86
N PHE A 231 21.92 -10.46 -8.88
CA PHE A 231 20.65 -10.23 -8.21
C PHE A 231 19.59 -11.26 -8.62
N ASP A 232 19.46 -11.56 -9.92
CA ASP A 232 18.52 -12.56 -10.43
C ASP A 232 18.83 -13.98 -9.93
N ARG A 233 20.10 -14.34 -9.73
CA ARG A 233 20.49 -15.63 -9.13
C ARG A 233 20.06 -15.72 -7.67
N HIS A 234 20.31 -14.68 -6.86
CA HIS A 234 19.86 -14.63 -5.46
C HIS A 234 18.33 -14.69 -5.38
N ARG A 235 17.64 -13.93 -6.24
CA ARG A 235 16.19 -13.96 -6.36
C ARG A 235 15.67 -15.36 -6.69
N GLY A 236 16.33 -16.07 -7.60
CA GLY A 236 16.00 -17.47 -7.92
C GLY A 236 16.22 -18.43 -6.74
N GLY A 237 17.30 -18.24 -5.98
CA GLY A 237 17.57 -19.01 -4.76
C GLY A 237 16.48 -18.83 -3.70
N TYR A 238 16.12 -17.59 -3.39
CA TYR A 238 15.04 -17.31 -2.45
C TYR A 238 13.68 -17.79 -2.96
N TYR A 239 13.43 -17.70 -4.27
CA TYR A 239 12.22 -18.26 -4.86
C TYR A 239 12.08 -19.77 -4.56
N ASN A 240 13.14 -20.55 -4.75
CA ASN A 240 13.08 -21.99 -4.51
C ASN A 240 12.93 -22.36 -3.02
N GLY A 241 13.37 -21.48 -2.10
CA GLY A 241 13.38 -21.77 -0.65
C GLY A 241 12.27 -21.09 0.16
N MET A 242 11.60 -20.07 -0.38
CA MET A 242 10.70 -19.18 0.40
C MET A 242 9.33 -18.95 -0.24
N VAL A 243 9.01 -19.58 -1.38
CA VAL A 243 7.66 -19.52 -1.97
C VAL A 243 6.66 -20.21 -1.03
N ASN A 244 5.48 -19.60 -0.90
CA ASN A 244 4.41 -20.18 -0.10
C ASN A 244 3.84 -21.44 -0.78
N GLY A 245 3.81 -22.54 -0.02
CA GLY A 245 3.46 -23.88 -0.49
C GLY A 245 1.95 -24.12 -0.62
N TYR A 246 1.26 -23.34 -1.44
CA TYR A 246 -0.20 -23.51 -1.64
C TYR A 246 -0.60 -24.75 -2.44
N GLY A 247 0.37 -25.42 -3.07
CA GLY A 247 0.15 -26.66 -3.82
C GLY A 247 0.51 -27.93 -3.05
N THR A 248 0.80 -27.83 -1.75
CA THR A 248 1.17 -28.97 -0.90
C THR A 248 0.12 -29.23 0.16
N ASP A 249 0.00 -30.48 0.61
CA ASP A 249 -0.89 -30.85 1.72
C ASP A 249 -0.57 -30.03 2.97
N THR A 250 -1.60 -29.67 3.73
CA THR A 250 -1.44 -29.03 5.04
C THR A 250 -0.60 -29.96 5.93
N PRO A 251 0.52 -29.49 6.50
CA PRO A 251 1.39 -30.36 7.30
C PRO A 251 0.66 -30.95 8.50
N ASN A 252 0.80 -32.27 8.70
CA ASN A 252 0.13 -33.01 9.77
C ASN A 252 0.61 -32.63 11.18
N ASP A 253 1.72 -31.89 11.31
CA ASP A 253 2.26 -31.39 12.56
C ASP A 253 1.68 -30.02 12.96
N TRP A 254 0.83 -29.41 12.13
CA TRP A 254 0.15 -28.16 12.46
C TRP A 254 -1.01 -28.41 13.43
N SER A 255 -1.22 -27.45 14.34
CA SER A 255 -2.46 -27.41 15.12
C SER A 255 -3.66 -27.16 14.20
N GLU A 256 -4.85 -27.62 14.61
CA GLU A 256 -6.11 -27.34 13.89
C GLU A 256 -6.31 -25.84 13.66
N GLU A 257 -5.97 -25.01 14.66
CA GLU A 257 -6.02 -23.55 14.54
C GLU A 257 -5.11 -23.04 13.41
N ARG A 258 -3.85 -23.50 13.37
CA ARG A 258 -2.89 -23.09 12.33
C ARG A 258 -3.34 -23.56 10.93
N ALA A 259 -3.88 -24.77 10.82
CA ALA A 259 -4.44 -25.29 9.58
C ALA A 259 -5.65 -24.45 9.11
N GLN A 260 -6.53 -24.07 10.03
CA GLN A 260 -7.69 -23.23 9.70
C GLN A 260 -7.27 -21.83 9.24
N LEU A 261 -6.29 -21.19 9.89
CA LEU A 261 -5.78 -19.88 9.47
C LEU A 261 -5.17 -19.91 8.07
N PHE A 262 -4.49 -21.00 7.72
CA PHE A 262 -3.97 -21.21 6.37
C PHE A 262 -5.10 -21.40 5.33
N ASN A 263 -6.11 -22.20 5.66
CA ASN A 263 -7.30 -22.36 4.81
C ASN A 263 -8.05 -21.05 4.60
N ASP A 264 -8.18 -20.22 5.63
CA ASP A 264 -8.79 -18.91 5.50
C ASP A 264 -7.97 -18.03 4.54
N THR A 265 -6.64 -18.06 4.65
CA THR A 265 -5.74 -17.30 3.76
C THR A 265 -5.91 -17.72 2.30
N LEU A 266 -6.05 -19.02 2.02
CA LEU A 266 -6.34 -19.56 0.67
C LEU A 266 -7.59 -18.94 0.02
N ILE A 267 -8.62 -18.57 0.80
CA ILE A 267 -9.85 -17.94 0.26
C ILE A 267 -9.53 -16.59 -0.40
N LEU A 268 -8.52 -15.86 0.07
CA LEU A 268 -8.11 -14.57 -0.52
C LEU A 268 -7.33 -14.72 -1.84
N HIS A 269 -6.97 -15.95 -2.22
CA HIS A 269 -6.18 -16.23 -3.42
C HIS A 269 -7.00 -16.74 -4.62
N ALA A 270 -8.29 -17.05 -4.43
CA ALA A 270 -9.18 -17.62 -5.44
C ALA A 270 -9.82 -16.57 -6.37
#